data_AF-A0A7G5H6Z7-F1
#
_entry.id   AF-A0A7G5H6Z7-F1
#
_cell.length_a   1.000
_cell.length_b   1.000
_cell.length_c   1.000
_cell.angle_alpha   90.00
_cell.angle_beta   90.00
_cell.angle_gamma   90.00
#
_symmetry.space_group_name_H-M   'P 1'
#
loop_
_entity.id
_entity.type
_entity.pdbx_description
1 polymer ?
#
loop_
_entity_poly.entity_id
_entity_poly.type
_entity_poly.pdbx_seq_one_letter_code
_entity_poly.pdbx_strand_id
1 'polypeptide(L)'
;MENLRQASDVIVDYTKQLKLRIHLKDDPDLTYSSSDGQKAEVAQDSLLARSSFKYFGNRKGVSAYNYADDTLLLFDSLVFSAGDREATYLLNGLINTQVVDSDVHSTDSHGATELVFAATHLSGIRFEPRIKNFLRQQLYSIEPISHYKDQNYVLMPNGRINTERIMEQWDSILRLMATIRLHYSSPSELFNRLNSYAAENPLYRFGRLIKSIFLMRYIDNVRVCQRVHRQ
;
A
#
# COMPACT_ATOMS: atom_id res chain seq x y z
N MET A 1 6.40 22.69 9.58
CA MET A 1 6.19 21.25 9.34
C MET A 1 7.53 20.51 9.37
N GLU A 2 8.58 20.99 8.68
CA GLU A 2 9.92 20.39 8.67
C GLU A 2 10.50 20.11 10.07
N ASN A 3 10.51 21.12 10.95
CA ASN A 3 11.05 20.97 12.32
C ASN A 3 10.29 19.93 13.17
N LEU A 4 8.99 19.74 12.93
CA LEU A 4 8.20 18.73 13.65
C LEU A 4 8.55 17.31 13.17
N ARG A 5 8.79 17.14 11.86
CA ARG A 5 9.26 15.87 11.31
C ARG A 5 10.63 15.52 11.84
N GLN A 6 11.59 16.45 11.78
CA GLN A 6 12.93 16.22 12.33
C GLN A 6 12.90 15.87 13.82
N ALA A 7 12.06 16.53 14.62
CA ALA A 7 11.89 16.18 16.03
C ALA A 7 11.30 14.77 16.21
N SER A 8 10.32 14.39 15.38
CA SER A 8 9.75 13.04 15.35
C SER A 8 10.82 12.01 14.99
N ASP A 9 11.62 12.26 13.95
CA ASP A 9 12.68 11.36 13.48
C ASP A 9 13.71 11.09 14.59
N VAL A 10 14.11 12.12 15.34
CA VAL A 10 15.01 11.98 16.50
C VAL A 10 14.41 11.08 17.58
N ILE A 11 13.12 11.24 17.90
CA ILE A 11 12.44 10.40 18.89
C ILE A 11 12.35 8.95 18.40
N VAL A 12 12.01 8.76 17.13
CA VAL A 12 11.90 7.43 16.52
C VAL A 12 13.26 6.74 16.50
N ASP A 13 14.33 7.45 16.12
CA ASP A 13 15.70 6.92 16.11
C ASP A 13 16.21 6.54 17.50
N TYR A 14 15.93 7.37 18.51
CA TYR A 14 16.25 7.02 19.89
C TYR A 14 15.46 5.78 20.34
N THR A 15 14.16 5.73 20.02
CA THR A 15 13.28 4.62 20.40
C THR A 15 13.75 3.30 19.80
N LYS A 16 14.26 3.30 18.56
CA LYS A 16 14.81 2.09 17.93
C LYS A 16 15.97 1.46 18.69
N GLN A 17 16.76 2.26 19.42
CA GLN A 17 17.92 1.79 20.19
C GLN A 17 17.51 1.07 21.49
N LEU A 18 16.24 1.17 21.89
CA LEU A 18 15.74 0.53 23.10
C LEU A 18 15.68 -0.99 22.92
N LYS A 19 16.44 -1.71 23.75
CA LYS A 19 16.52 -3.19 23.74
C LYS A 19 15.17 -3.88 23.89
N LEU A 20 14.21 -3.24 24.57
CA LEU A 20 12.86 -3.80 24.80
C LEU A 20 12.13 -4.14 23.49
N ARG A 21 12.41 -3.39 22.42
CA ARG A 21 11.76 -3.57 21.12
C ARG A 21 12.03 -4.93 20.48
N ILE A 22 13.19 -5.53 20.75
CA ILE A 22 13.56 -6.85 20.23
C ILE A 22 12.55 -7.91 20.68
N HIS A 23 11.96 -7.75 21.87
CA HIS A 23 10.97 -8.69 22.41
C HIS A 23 9.56 -8.51 21.84
N LEU A 24 9.30 -7.42 21.12
CA LEU A 24 8.01 -7.17 20.47
C LEU A 24 7.97 -7.67 19.03
N LYS A 25 9.14 -7.93 18.42
CA LYS A 25 9.22 -8.44 17.05
C LYS A 25 8.75 -9.89 16.96
N ASP A 26 7.89 -10.16 15.98
CA ASP A 26 7.50 -11.53 15.60
C ASP A 26 8.66 -12.27 14.91
N ASP A 27 9.43 -11.55 14.08
CA ASP A 27 10.61 -12.07 13.37
C ASP A 27 11.77 -11.07 13.56
N PRO A 28 12.89 -11.45 14.20
CA PRO A 28 14.01 -10.55 14.42
C PRO A 28 14.63 -9.99 13.13
N ASP A 29 14.58 -10.76 12.04
CA ASP A 29 15.27 -10.47 10.78
C ASP A 29 14.43 -9.61 9.83
N LEU A 30 13.15 -9.42 10.15
CA LEU A 30 12.22 -8.65 9.33
C LEU A 30 11.65 -7.47 10.13
N THR A 31 11.34 -6.39 9.42
CA THR A 31 10.59 -5.26 9.96
C THR A 31 9.22 -5.24 9.31
N TYR A 32 8.20 -5.58 10.11
CA TYR A 32 6.82 -5.44 9.67
C TYR A 32 6.33 -4.04 9.98
N SER A 33 5.53 -3.48 9.08
CA SER A 33 4.82 -2.25 9.32
C SER A 33 3.37 -2.34 8.88
N SER A 34 2.58 -1.42 9.38
CA SER A 34 1.18 -1.28 9.04
C SER A 34 0.79 0.18 8.97
N SER A 35 -0.30 0.46 8.26
CA SER A 35 -0.88 1.79 8.26
C SER A 35 -2.40 1.75 8.25
N ASP A 36 -3.00 2.72 8.93
CA ASP A 36 -4.45 2.83 9.05
C ASP A 36 -4.91 4.30 9.03
N GLY A 37 -6.10 4.50 8.45
CA GLY A 37 -6.72 5.80 8.26
C GLY A 37 -7.86 6.02 9.25
N GLN A 38 -7.69 7.00 10.15
CA GLN A 38 -8.73 7.44 11.08
C GLN A 38 -9.43 8.68 10.55
N LYS A 39 -10.77 8.66 10.57
CA LYS A 39 -11.61 9.76 10.08
C LYS A 39 -12.01 10.66 11.24
N ALA A 40 -11.67 11.95 11.14
CA ALA A 40 -12.07 12.96 12.11
C ALA A 40 -12.93 14.05 11.45
N GLU A 41 -14.08 14.34 12.05
CA GLU A 41 -14.91 15.48 11.65
C GLU A 41 -14.22 16.78 12.09
N VAL A 42 -14.26 17.81 11.24
CA VAL A 42 -13.69 19.12 11.55
C VAL A 42 -14.80 20.16 11.57
N ALA A 43 -15.01 20.76 12.75
CA ALA A 43 -16.07 21.74 12.97
C ALA A 43 -15.74 23.15 12.43
N GLN A 44 -14.45 23.49 12.31
CA GLN A 44 -13.98 24.77 11.77
C GLN A 44 -13.46 24.64 10.33
N ASP A 45 -13.43 25.76 9.60
CA ASP A 45 -12.87 25.76 8.26
C ASP A 45 -11.37 25.44 8.29
N SER A 46 -10.99 24.44 7.50
CA SER A 46 -9.61 23.99 7.33
C SER A 46 -9.36 23.76 5.84
N LEU A 47 -8.17 24.14 5.38
CA LEU A 47 -7.72 23.91 4.00
C LEU A 47 -7.69 22.42 3.63
N LEU A 48 -7.53 21.54 4.62
CA LEU A 48 -7.49 20.08 4.45
C LEU A 48 -8.85 19.42 4.62
N ALA A 49 -9.83 20.11 5.22
CA ALA A 49 -11.13 19.53 5.48
C ALA A 49 -12.02 19.65 4.24
N ARG A 50 -12.47 18.51 3.72
CA ARG A 50 -13.45 18.46 2.62
C ARG A 50 -14.67 17.66 3.04
N SER A 51 -15.79 17.92 2.35
CA SER A 51 -17.01 17.14 2.54
C SER A 51 -16.75 15.71 2.07
N SER A 52 -17.21 14.75 2.87
CA SER A 52 -17.19 13.34 2.49
C SER A 52 -18.51 12.71 2.90
N PHE A 53 -19.40 12.54 1.93
CA PHE A 53 -20.75 12.04 2.19
C PHE A 53 -20.73 10.66 2.87
N LYS A 54 -19.78 9.80 2.49
CA LYS A 54 -19.61 8.47 3.06
C LYS A 54 -19.33 8.48 4.57
N TYR A 55 -18.54 9.45 5.06
CA TYR A 55 -18.05 9.44 6.45
C TYR A 55 -18.72 10.50 7.34
N PHE A 56 -19.08 11.64 6.77
CA PHE A 56 -19.55 12.81 7.53
C PHE A 56 -20.83 13.43 6.95
N GLY A 57 -21.46 12.81 5.94
CA GLY A 57 -22.60 13.39 5.24
C GLY A 57 -22.23 14.74 4.59
N ASN A 58 -22.96 15.80 4.94
CA ASN A 58 -22.69 17.15 4.44
C ASN A 58 -21.59 17.89 5.22
N ARG A 59 -21.05 17.27 6.27
CA ARG A 59 -20.01 17.88 7.12
C ARG A 59 -18.62 17.61 6.54
N LYS A 60 -17.66 18.45 6.91
CA LYS A 60 -16.27 18.34 6.44
C LYS A 60 -15.46 17.52 7.44
N GLY A 61 -14.47 16.81 6.92
CA GLY A 61 -13.53 16.10 7.78
C GLY A 61 -12.21 15.80 7.10
N VAL A 62 -11.30 15.28 7.91
CA VAL A 62 -9.95 14.89 7.51
C VAL A 62 -9.74 13.40 7.79
N SER A 63 -8.73 12.85 7.13
CA SER A 63 -8.19 11.53 7.44
C SER A 63 -6.82 11.74 8.06
N ALA A 64 -6.63 11.25 9.28
CA ALA A 64 -5.31 11.08 9.87
C ALA A 64 -4.84 9.66 9.55
N TYR A 65 -3.74 9.52 8.83
CA TYR A 65 -3.22 8.26 8.35
C TYR A 65 -1.88 7.99 9.01
N ASN A 66 -1.84 6.97 9.86
CA ASN A 66 -0.71 6.69 10.74
C ASN A 66 0.03 5.45 10.26
N TYR A 67 1.34 5.44 10.49
CA TYR A 67 2.22 4.32 10.16
C TYR A 67 2.90 3.82 11.43
N ALA A 68 2.82 2.51 11.66
CA ALA A 68 3.43 1.85 12.81
C ALA A 68 4.25 0.63 12.38
N ASP A 69 5.34 0.34 13.08
CA ASP A 69 6.01 -0.96 12.96
C ASP A 69 5.46 -2.01 13.94
N ASP A 70 5.97 -3.24 13.85
CA ASP A 70 5.64 -4.37 14.73
C ASP A 70 6.00 -4.17 16.20
N THR A 71 6.79 -3.16 16.52
CA THR A 71 7.13 -2.78 17.89
C THR A 71 6.21 -1.68 18.44
N LEU A 72 5.14 -1.35 17.70
CA LEU A 72 4.19 -0.27 17.98
C LEU A 72 4.79 1.14 17.88
N LEU A 73 5.93 1.29 17.21
CA LEU A 73 6.56 2.59 16.99
C LEU A 73 5.86 3.30 15.84
N LEU A 74 5.18 4.41 16.15
CA LEU A 74 4.64 5.31 15.15
C LEU A 74 5.77 6.10 14.48
N PHE A 75 5.99 5.89 13.19
CA PHE A 75 7.13 6.47 12.48
C PHE A 75 6.77 7.53 11.43
N ASP A 76 5.50 7.60 11.01
CA ASP A 76 5.00 8.69 10.17
C ASP A 76 3.50 8.90 10.42
N SER A 77 3.02 10.11 10.11
CA SER A 77 1.60 10.46 10.15
C SER A 77 1.30 11.55 9.11
N LEU A 78 0.22 11.34 8.35
CA LEU A 78 -0.24 12.26 7.32
C LEU A 78 -1.70 12.64 7.54
N VAL A 79 -2.01 13.93 7.41
CA VAL A 79 -3.39 14.42 7.46
C VAL A 79 -3.78 14.93 6.09
N PHE A 80 -4.86 14.37 5.53
CA PHE A 80 -5.38 14.74 4.21
C PHE A 80 -6.91 14.74 4.18
N SER A 81 -7.49 15.13 3.04
CA SER A 81 -8.93 15.28 2.92
C SER A 81 -9.64 13.92 3.01
N ALA A 82 -10.77 13.87 3.72
CA ALA A 82 -11.56 12.64 3.84
C ALA A 82 -12.23 12.17 2.54
N GLY A 83 -12.21 13.00 1.50
CA GLY A 83 -12.64 12.63 0.15
C GLY A 83 -11.55 11.96 -0.69
N ASP A 84 -10.29 12.05 -0.28
CA ASP A 84 -9.17 11.56 -1.09
C ASP A 84 -8.98 10.04 -0.91
N ARG A 85 -8.38 9.40 -1.92
CA ARG A 85 -8.12 7.95 -1.87
C ARG A 85 -6.91 7.64 -1.00
N GLU A 86 -7.13 6.97 0.13
CA GLU A 86 -6.09 6.62 1.11
C GLU A 86 -4.94 5.79 0.51
N ALA A 87 -5.24 4.93 -0.46
CA ALA A 87 -4.24 4.07 -1.09
C ALA A 87 -3.05 4.83 -1.69
N THR A 88 -3.25 6.08 -2.17
CA THR A 88 -2.14 6.88 -2.70
C THR A 88 -1.30 7.50 -1.59
N TYR A 89 -1.92 7.81 -0.45
CA TYR A 89 -1.23 8.32 0.73
C TYR A 89 -0.42 7.26 1.44
N LEU A 90 -0.86 5.99 1.47
CA LEU A 90 -0.11 4.85 2.01
C LEU A 90 1.34 4.83 1.52
N LEU A 91 1.53 5.07 0.22
CA LEU A 91 2.85 5.03 -0.38
C LEU A 91 3.74 6.20 0.05
N ASN A 92 3.17 7.34 0.49
CA ASN A 92 3.95 8.48 0.95
C ASN A 92 4.77 8.11 2.18
N GLY A 93 4.12 7.63 3.25
CA GLY A 93 4.84 7.32 4.49
C GLY A 93 5.64 6.02 4.40
N LEU A 94 5.24 5.10 3.53
CA LEU A 94 5.93 3.83 3.35
C LEU A 94 7.19 3.92 2.48
N ILE A 95 7.14 4.62 1.35
CA ILE A 95 8.28 4.69 0.41
C ILE A 95 9.19 5.87 0.75
N ASN A 96 8.65 6.97 1.28
CA ASN A 96 9.43 8.19 1.48
C ASN A 96 9.93 8.38 2.92
N THR A 97 9.76 7.40 3.83
CA THR A 97 10.38 7.47 5.14
C THR A 97 11.88 7.19 5.04
N GLN A 98 12.68 7.95 5.77
CA GLN A 98 14.13 7.68 5.94
C GLN A 98 14.42 6.97 7.26
N VAL A 99 13.36 6.70 8.04
CA VAL A 99 13.48 6.27 9.41
C VAL A 99 13.22 4.77 9.48
N VAL A 100 12.18 4.24 8.83
CA VAL A 100 11.87 2.80 8.92
C VAL A 100 11.92 2.14 7.55
N ASP A 101 12.90 1.25 7.35
CA ASP A 101 12.95 0.34 6.21
C ASP A 101 12.01 -0.84 6.47
N SER A 102 10.84 -0.81 5.83
CA SER A 102 9.83 -1.87 5.98
C SER A 102 10.07 -3.01 5.00
N ASP A 103 10.24 -4.24 5.51
CA ASP A 103 10.33 -5.45 4.67
C ASP A 103 8.96 -5.94 4.23
N VAL A 104 7.98 -5.82 5.14
CA VAL A 104 6.61 -6.25 4.93
C VAL A 104 5.67 -5.14 5.40
N HIS A 105 4.67 -4.82 4.59
CA HIS A 105 3.70 -3.80 4.93
C HIS A 105 2.27 -4.27 4.76
N SER A 106 1.40 -3.91 5.70
CA SER A 106 0.01 -4.31 5.72
C SER A 106 -0.95 -3.14 5.95
N THR A 107 -2.10 -3.20 5.30
CA THR A 107 -3.18 -2.20 5.41
C THR A 107 -4.52 -2.90 5.27
N ASP A 108 -5.60 -2.18 5.55
CA ASP A 108 -6.95 -2.64 5.29
C ASP A 108 -7.26 -2.84 3.78
N SER A 109 -8.46 -3.37 3.48
CA SER A 109 -8.85 -3.65 2.10
C SER A 109 -8.98 -2.41 1.21
N HIS A 110 -9.21 -1.22 1.76
CA HIS A 110 -9.32 0.00 0.95
C HIS A 110 -7.96 0.47 0.43
N GLY A 111 -6.88 0.18 1.17
CA GLY A 111 -5.50 0.42 0.73
C GLY A 111 -4.99 -0.58 -0.32
N ALA A 112 -5.64 -1.74 -0.46
CA ALA A 112 -5.17 -2.88 -1.27
C ALA A 112 -5.43 -2.74 -2.79
N THR A 113 -4.99 -1.64 -3.40
CA THR A 113 -5.13 -1.39 -4.84
C THR A 113 -4.00 -2.01 -5.66
N GLU A 114 -4.24 -2.34 -6.92
CA GLU A 114 -3.23 -2.88 -7.84
C GLU A 114 -2.02 -1.94 -7.96
N LEU A 115 -2.25 -0.63 -7.92
CA LEU A 115 -1.20 0.38 -7.94
C LEU A 115 -0.28 0.28 -6.71
N VAL A 116 -0.85 0.07 -5.53
CA VAL A 116 -0.06 -0.13 -4.31
C VAL A 116 0.72 -1.44 -4.38
N PHE A 117 0.12 -2.53 -4.88
CA PHE A 117 0.84 -3.78 -5.14
C PHE A 117 2.04 -3.58 -6.08
N ALA A 118 1.86 -2.83 -7.17
CA ALA A 118 2.95 -2.52 -8.09
C ALA A 118 4.06 -1.71 -7.43
N ALA A 119 3.72 -0.59 -6.78
CA ALA A 119 4.68 0.34 -6.22
C ALA A 119 5.49 -0.26 -5.06
N THR A 120 4.84 -1.01 -4.17
CA THR A 120 5.50 -1.71 -3.06
C THR A 120 6.46 -2.78 -3.56
N HIS A 121 6.04 -3.59 -4.53
CA HIS A 121 6.89 -4.61 -5.14
C HIS A 121 8.13 -4.02 -5.82
N LEU A 122 7.96 -2.93 -6.59
CA LEU A 122 9.09 -2.22 -7.22
C LEU A 122 10.01 -1.53 -6.21
N SER A 123 9.52 -1.30 -4.98
CA SER A 123 10.30 -0.74 -3.88
C SER A 123 10.95 -1.82 -3.00
N GLY A 124 10.76 -3.10 -3.31
CA GLY A 124 11.31 -4.22 -2.53
C GLY A 124 10.50 -4.59 -1.28
N ILE A 125 9.32 -3.98 -1.09
CA ILE A 125 8.47 -4.18 0.09
C ILE A 125 7.44 -5.26 -0.21
N ARG A 126 7.35 -6.28 0.65
CA ARG A 126 6.30 -7.30 0.54
C ARG A 126 5.00 -6.72 1.06
N PHE A 127 4.07 -6.46 0.16
CA PHE A 127 2.76 -5.94 0.52
C PHE A 127 1.79 -7.08 0.82
N GLU A 128 1.30 -7.12 2.06
CA GLU A 128 0.43 -8.16 2.58
C GLU A 128 -0.82 -7.54 3.23
N PRO A 129 -1.73 -6.99 2.42
CA PRO A 129 -2.92 -6.33 2.96
C PRO A 129 -3.93 -7.33 3.50
N ARG A 130 -4.76 -6.85 4.43
CA ARG A 130 -5.93 -7.58 4.91
C ARG A 130 -7.05 -7.52 3.88
N ILE A 131 -7.19 -8.61 3.13
CA ILE A 131 -8.20 -8.73 2.07
C ILE A 131 -9.53 -9.24 2.63
N LYS A 132 -10.55 -8.37 2.62
CA LYS A 132 -11.95 -8.75 2.79
C LYS A 132 -12.48 -9.42 1.53
N ASN A 133 -13.40 -10.37 1.70
CA ASN A 133 -14.05 -11.09 0.59
C ASN A 133 -13.05 -11.69 -0.41
N PHE A 134 -12.06 -12.43 0.09
CA PHE A 134 -10.99 -13.04 -0.71
C PHE A 134 -11.52 -13.79 -1.95
N LEU A 135 -12.61 -14.54 -1.80
CA LEU A 135 -13.24 -15.31 -2.89
C LEU A 135 -13.78 -14.46 -4.05
N ARG A 136 -13.93 -13.14 -3.87
CA ARG A 136 -14.36 -12.20 -4.92
C ARG A 136 -13.19 -11.53 -5.64
N GLN A 137 -11.96 -11.73 -5.17
CA GLN A 137 -10.78 -11.14 -5.80
C GLN A 137 -10.55 -11.76 -7.18
N GLN A 138 -10.03 -10.94 -8.09
CA GLN A 138 -9.74 -11.35 -9.45
C GLN A 138 -8.29 -11.82 -9.55
N LEU A 139 -8.10 -12.99 -10.16
CA LEU A 139 -6.81 -13.56 -10.51
C LEU A 139 -6.52 -13.30 -11.97
N TYR A 140 -5.27 -12.97 -12.27
CA TYR A 140 -4.78 -12.77 -13.62
C TYR A 140 -3.60 -13.67 -13.91
N SER A 141 -3.52 -14.10 -15.16
CA SER A 141 -2.50 -15.01 -15.67
C SER A 141 -1.74 -14.40 -16.85
N ILE A 142 -0.59 -14.98 -17.17
CA ILE A 142 0.19 -14.60 -18.37
C ILE A 142 -0.22 -15.49 -19.56
N GLU A 143 -0.54 -16.75 -19.30
CA GLU A 143 -1.03 -17.69 -20.31
C GLU A 143 -2.55 -17.51 -20.57
N PRO A 144 -3.05 -17.96 -21.73
CA PRO A 144 -4.49 -18.01 -21.99
C PRO A 144 -5.23 -18.86 -20.96
N ILE A 145 -6.48 -18.48 -20.63
CA ILE A 145 -7.31 -19.23 -19.67
C ILE A 145 -7.48 -20.70 -20.12
N SER A 146 -7.51 -20.98 -21.43
CA SER A 146 -7.58 -22.35 -21.96
C SER A 146 -6.41 -23.21 -21.52
N HIS A 147 -5.19 -22.67 -21.43
CA HIS A 147 -4.02 -23.41 -20.97
C HIS A 147 -4.24 -24.03 -19.58
N TYR A 148 -4.83 -23.26 -18.66
CA TYR A 148 -5.13 -23.74 -17.31
C TYR A 148 -6.31 -24.72 -17.26
N LYS A 149 -7.29 -24.55 -18.16
CA LYS A 149 -8.39 -25.51 -18.32
C LYS A 149 -7.89 -26.86 -18.81
N ASP A 150 -7.05 -26.86 -19.83
CA ASP A 150 -6.51 -28.07 -20.45
C ASP A 150 -5.65 -28.88 -19.46
N GLN A 151 -5.02 -28.19 -18.49
CA GLN A 151 -4.25 -28.80 -17.40
C GLN A 151 -5.09 -29.14 -16.16
N ASN A 152 -6.41 -28.96 -16.19
CA ASN A 152 -7.34 -29.26 -15.09
C ASN A 152 -7.01 -28.55 -13.75
N TYR A 153 -6.54 -27.29 -13.80
CA TYR A 153 -6.36 -26.50 -12.59
C TYR A 153 -7.71 -26.24 -11.89
N VAL A 154 -7.73 -26.38 -10.57
CA VAL A 154 -8.91 -26.07 -9.74
C VAL A 154 -9.18 -24.57 -9.68
N LEU A 155 -8.11 -23.77 -9.58
CA LEU A 155 -8.19 -22.33 -9.48
C LEU A 155 -7.98 -21.69 -10.85
N MET A 156 -9.01 -21.03 -11.37
CA MET A 156 -8.99 -20.45 -12.70
C MET A 156 -8.71 -18.94 -12.66
N PRO A 157 -7.80 -18.42 -13.51
CA PRO A 157 -7.65 -16.98 -13.68
C PRO A 157 -8.91 -16.37 -14.32
N ASN A 158 -9.26 -15.16 -13.90
CA ASN A 158 -10.37 -14.38 -14.43
C ASN A 158 -9.99 -13.63 -15.73
N GLY A 159 -8.70 -13.44 -15.97
CA GLY A 159 -8.22 -12.76 -17.16
C GLY A 159 -6.75 -13.03 -17.47
N ARG A 160 -6.35 -12.70 -18.70
CA ARG A 160 -4.96 -12.73 -19.15
C ARG A 160 -4.40 -11.32 -19.19
N ILE A 161 -3.15 -11.17 -18.77
CA ILE A 161 -2.39 -9.93 -18.88
C ILE A 161 -1.42 -10.06 -20.04
N ASN A 162 -1.48 -9.11 -20.96
CA ASN A 162 -0.47 -8.95 -22.00
C ASN A 162 0.77 -8.30 -21.36
N THR A 163 1.85 -9.07 -21.22
CA THR A 163 3.13 -8.65 -20.65
C THR A 163 3.93 -7.75 -21.58
N GLU A 164 3.76 -7.87 -22.90
CA GLU A 164 4.43 -7.00 -23.89
C GLU A 164 4.03 -5.54 -23.67
N ARG A 165 2.74 -5.26 -23.42
CA ARG A 165 2.26 -3.90 -23.11
C ARG A 165 2.83 -3.33 -21.80
N ILE A 166 3.23 -4.19 -20.86
CA ILE A 166 3.95 -3.75 -19.66
C ILE A 166 5.40 -3.43 -20.03
N MET A 167 6.04 -4.31 -20.81
CA MET A 167 7.42 -4.15 -21.26
C MET A 167 7.62 -2.89 -22.12
N GLU A 168 6.70 -2.58 -23.02
CA GLU A 168 6.71 -1.36 -23.85
C GLU A 168 6.76 -0.07 -23.02
N GLN A 169 6.28 -0.10 -21.78
CA GLN A 169 6.21 1.05 -20.88
C GLN A 169 7.08 0.85 -19.63
N TRP A 170 7.99 -0.13 -19.64
CA TRP A 170 8.78 -0.49 -18.47
C TRP A 170 9.65 0.66 -17.99
N ASP A 171 10.32 1.35 -18.91
CA ASP A 171 11.13 2.53 -18.58
C ASP A 171 10.30 3.64 -17.97
N SER A 172 9.07 3.86 -18.44
CA SER A 172 8.15 4.85 -17.88
C SER A 172 7.75 4.49 -16.45
N ILE A 173 7.48 3.20 -16.19
CA ILE A 173 7.21 2.68 -14.84
C ILE A 173 8.42 2.91 -13.92
N LEU A 174 9.63 2.56 -14.37
CA LEU A 174 10.85 2.72 -13.58
C LEU A 174 11.16 4.19 -13.31
N ARG A 175 10.97 5.09 -14.30
CA ARG A 175 11.15 6.54 -14.11
C ARG A 175 10.17 7.09 -13.08
N LEU A 176 8.91 6.65 -13.11
CA LEU A 176 7.92 7.04 -12.13
C LEU A 176 8.34 6.61 -10.71
N MET A 177 8.76 5.35 -10.56
CA MET A 177 9.25 4.84 -9.26
C MET A 177 10.53 5.54 -8.80
N ALA A 178 11.46 5.82 -9.71
CA ALA A 178 12.67 6.57 -9.39
C ALA A 178 12.35 8.00 -8.95
N THR A 179 11.38 8.66 -9.59
CA THR A 179 10.91 10.01 -9.21
C THR A 179 10.39 10.03 -7.78
N ILE A 180 9.62 8.99 -7.40
CA ILE A 180 9.11 8.80 -6.05
C ILE A 180 10.26 8.56 -5.07
N ARG A 181 11.14 7.58 -5.34
CA ARG A 181 12.24 7.21 -4.44
C ARG A 181 13.28 8.32 -4.26
N LEU A 182 13.46 9.18 -5.27
CA LEU A 182 14.33 10.35 -5.19
C LEU A 182 13.62 11.58 -4.60
N HIS A 183 12.38 11.43 -4.12
CA HIS A 183 11.57 12.47 -3.50
C HIS A 183 11.31 13.71 -4.38
N TYR A 184 11.41 13.59 -5.71
CA TYR A 184 11.09 14.71 -6.62
C TYR A 184 9.59 15.05 -6.64
N SER A 185 8.72 14.09 -6.30
CA SER A 185 7.27 14.29 -6.16
C SER A 185 6.69 13.24 -5.22
N SER A 186 5.62 13.57 -4.51
CA SER A 186 4.98 12.59 -3.62
C SER A 186 4.17 11.55 -4.40
N PRO A 187 4.10 10.29 -3.91
CA PRO A 187 3.21 9.28 -4.45
C PRO A 187 1.77 9.77 -4.60
N SER A 188 1.22 10.43 -3.58
CA SER A 188 -0.14 10.98 -3.60
C SER A 188 -0.37 11.94 -4.77
N GLU A 189 0.58 12.82 -5.08
CA GLU A 189 0.45 13.78 -6.18
C GLU A 189 0.50 13.09 -7.55
N LEU A 190 1.45 12.19 -7.75
CA LEU A 190 1.63 11.48 -9.01
C LEU A 190 0.46 10.55 -9.29
N PHE A 191 0.05 9.76 -8.29
CA PHE A 191 -0.99 8.76 -8.47
C PHE A 191 -2.39 9.36 -8.54
N ASN A 192 -2.66 10.50 -7.89
CA ASN A 192 -3.91 11.22 -8.09
C ASN A 192 -4.06 11.73 -9.55
N ARG A 193 -2.95 12.07 -10.22
CA ARG A 193 -2.95 12.44 -11.65
C ARG A 193 -3.08 11.24 -12.60
N LEU A 194 -2.58 10.06 -12.20
CA LEU A 194 -2.62 8.84 -13.01
C LEU A 194 -3.99 8.13 -12.98
N ASN A 195 -4.78 8.36 -11.93
CA ASN A 195 -6.08 7.72 -11.71
C ASN A 195 -7.15 8.08 -12.76
N SER A 196 -6.95 9.12 -13.57
CA SER A 196 -7.86 9.51 -14.65
C SER A 196 -7.91 8.50 -15.81
N TYR A 197 -6.91 7.60 -15.93
CA TYR A 197 -6.79 6.60 -17.01
C TYR A 197 -6.49 5.17 -16.50
N ALA A 198 -7.02 4.83 -15.32
CA ALA A 198 -6.58 3.67 -14.53
C ALA A 198 -6.67 2.28 -15.21
N ALA A 199 -7.62 2.07 -16.14
CA ALA A 199 -7.83 0.75 -16.75
C ALA A 199 -6.75 0.36 -17.78
N GLU A 200 -6.11 1.34 -18.43
CA GLU A 200 -5.07 1.08 -19.45
C GLU A 200 -3.65 1.30 -18.94
N ASN A 201 -3.50 1.94 -17.77
CA ASN A 201 -2.21 2.28 -17.22
C ASN A 201 -1.33 1.02 -16.99
N PRO A 202 -0.10 0.99 -17.52
CA PRO A 202 0.77 -0.19 -17.46
C PRO A 202 1.16 -0.56 -16.02
N LEU A 203 1.24 0.42 -15.11
CA LEU A 203 1.50 0.17 -13.68
C LEU A 203 0.36 -0.63 -13.03
N TYR A 204 -0.90 -0.32 -13.36
CA TYR A 204 -2.04 -1.10 -12.87
C TYR A 204 -2.03 -2.53 -13.40
N ARG A 205 -1.65 -2.73 -14.67
CA ARG A 205 -1.53 -4.06 -15.26
C ARG A 205 -0.44 -4.88 -14.56
N PHE A 206 0.72 -4.29 -14.31
CA PHE A 206 1.76 -4.91 -13.51
C PHE A 206 1.26 -5.22 -12.09
N GLY A 207 0.56 -4.28 -11.45
CA GLY A 207 -0.07 -4.44 -10.15
C GLY A 207 -1.03 -5.61 -10.04
N ARG A 208 -1.81 -5.89 -11.09
CA ARG A 208 -2.70 -7.07 -11.16
C ARG A 208 -1.92 -8.39 -11.12
N LEU A 209 -0.76 -8.46 -11.77
CA LEU A 209 0.11 -9.65 -11.70
C LEU A 209 0.62 -9.85 -10.28
N ILE A 210 1.19 -8.79 -9.68
CA ILE A 210 1.73 -8.85 -8.32
C ILE A 210 0.64 -9.22 -7.31
N LYS A 211 -0.54 -8.61 -7.41
CA LYS A 211 -1.70 -8.95 -6.60
C LYS A 211 -2.10 -10.41 -6.78
N SER A 212 -2.11 -10.94 -8.00
CA SER A 212 -2.42 -12.35 -8.26
C SER A 212 -1.41 -13.29 -7.60
N ILE A 213 -0.11 -12.96 -7.66
CA ILE A 213 0.94 -13.71 -6.96
C ILE A 213 0.71 -13.70 -5.44
N PHE A 214 0.36 -12.53 -4.87
CA PHE A 214 0.02 -12.43 -3.45
C PHE A 214 -1.19 -13.32 -3.10
N LEU A 215 -2.27 -13.25 -3.87
CA LEU A 215 -3.48 -14.05 -3.64
C LEU A 215 -3.17 -15.56 -3.67
N MET A 216 -2.32 -16.01 -4.60
CA MET A 216 -1.87 -17.42 -4.65
C MET A 216 -1.09 -17.81 -3.40
N ARG A 217 -0.12 -16.98 -2.97
CA ARG A 217 0.64 -17.22 -1.73
C ARG A 217 -0.25 -17.21 -0.49
N TYR A 218 -1.26 -16.34 -0.48
CA TYR A 218 -2.21 -16.24 0.62
C TYR A 218 -3.06 -17.51 0.77
N ILE A 219 -3.44 -18.15 -0.34
CA ILE A 219 -4.15 -19.44 -0.33
C ILE A 219 -3.23 -20.56 0.15
N ASP A 220 -2.00 -20.59 -0.36
CA ASP A 220 -1.05 -21.68 -0.14
C ASP A 220 -0.42 -21.66 1.26
N ASN A 221 -0.27 -20.48 1.86
CA ASN A 221 0.49 -20.30 3.11
C ASN A 221 -0.39 -19.84 4.28
N VAL A 222 -0.64 -20.78 5.21
CA VAL A 222 -1.40 -20.53 6.44
C VAL A 222 -0.76 -19.46 7.33
N ARG A 223 0.57 -19.35 7.38
CA ARG A 223 1.24 -18.34 8.22
C ARG A 223 0.97 -16.93 7.72
N VAL A 224 0.99 -16.72 6.40
CA VAL A 224 0.63 -15.44 5.79
C VAL A 224 -0.83 -15.10 6.13
N CYS A 225 -1.73 -16.08 5.98
CA CYS A 225 -3.15 -15.89 6.31
C CYS A 225 -3.37 -15.52 7.79
N GLN A 226 -2.76 -16.26 8.71
CA GLN A 226 -2.87 -16.00 10.16
C GLN A 226 -2.31 -14.62 10.53
N ARG A 227 -1.16 -14.24 9.98
CA ARG A 227 -0.54 -12.94 10.25
C ARG A 227 -1.41 -11.78 9.79
N VAL A 228 -1.89 -11.84 8.55
CA VAL A 228 -2.76 -10.82 7.97
C VAL A 228 -4.08 -10.65 8.76
N HIS A 229 -4.53 -11.69 9.48
CA HIS A 229 -5.71 -11.62 10.35
C HIS A 229 -5.44 -11.11 11.78
N ARG A 230 -4.20 -11.17 12.26
CA ARG A 230 -3.82 -10.69 13.60
C ARG A 230 -3.65 -9.17 13.65
N GLN A 231 -3.43 -8.55 12.49
CA GLN A 231 -3.36 -7.10 12.29
C GLN A 231 -4.76 -6.47 12.23
#